data_AF-W1ITA1-F1
#
_entry.id   AF-W1ITA1-F1
#
_cell.length_a   1.000
_cell.length_b   1.000
_cell.length_c   1.000
_cell.angle_alpha   90.00
_cell.angle_beta   90.00
_cell.angle_gamma   90.00
#
_symmetry.space_group_name_H-M   'P 1'
#
loop_
_entity.id
_entity.type
_entity.pdbx_description
1 polymer ?
#
loop_
_entity_poly.entity_id
_entity_poly.type
_entity_poly.pdbx_seq_one_letter_code
_entity_poly.pdbx_strand_id
1 'polypeptide(L)'
;MFSDGSFETNDESNGATVERLSKGTYLITGVGGFNNDSALDSIEAPLCQNKLPLIWVNHEILPDGSIKLMTYHREHSDVPVFARNIREGHTDGDLIDIPEGRFVSVRVQIPSAKGG
;
A
#
# COMPACT_ATOMS: atom_id res chain seq x y z
N MET A 1 -5.48 -1.29 -4.25
CA MET A 1 -5.05 -0.10 -5.03
C MET A 1 -3.92 -0.48 -5.97
N PHE A 2 -3.81 0.20 -7.12
CA PHE A 2 -2.83 -0.04 -8.18
C PHE A 2 -1.86 1.15 -8.35
N SER A 3 -0.91 1.00 -9.26
CA SER A 3 0.21 1.93 -9.47
C SER A 3 -0.20 3.37 -9.79
N ASP A 4 -1.28 3.55 -10.54
CA ASP A 4 -1.82 4.81 -11.03
C ASP A 4 -2.79 5.48 -10.04
N GLY A 5 -3.07 4.83 -8.91
CA GLY A 5 -4.07 5.28 -7.94
C GLY A 5 -5.47 4.73 -8.19
N SER A 6 -5.69 3.94 -9.25
CA SER A 6 -6.94 3.18 -9.39
C SER A 6 -7.09 2.19 -8.24
N PHE A 7 -8.33 1.90 -7.88
CA PHE A 7 -8.64 1.04 -6.73
C PHE A 7 -9.98 0.34 -6.91
N GLU A 8 -10.13 -0.74 -6.16
CA GLU A 8 -11.37 -1.49 -6.04
C GLU A 8 -11.73 -1.53 -4.56
N THR A 9 -13.02 -1.39 -4.26
CA THR A 9 -13.59 -1.55 -2.92
C THR A 9 -14.57 -2.71 -2.90
N ASN A 10 -14.78 -3.26 -1.72
CA ASN A 10 -15.85 -4.23 -1.43
C ASN A 10 -16.94 -3.56 -0.56
N ASP A 11 -17.99 -4.32 -0.23
CA ASP A 11 -19.11 -3.79 0.58
C ASP A 11 -18.66 -3.23 1.94
N GLU A 12 -17.61 -3.79 2.54
CA GLU A 12 -17.06 -3.36 3.85
C GLU A 12 -16.19 -2.11 3.77
N SER A 13 -15.69 -1.76 2.59
CA SER A 13 -14.87 -0.57 2.34
C SER A 13 -15.60 0.46 1.48
N ASN A 14 -16.93 0.36 1.40
CA ASN A 14 -17.76 1.29 0.66
C ASN A 14 -17.65 2.71 1.26
N GLY A 15 -17.25 3.67 0.42
CA GLY A 15 -16.95 5.05 0.84
C GLY A 15 -15.46 5.37 0.97
N ALA A 16 -14.59 4.35 0.99
CA ALA A 16 -13.15 4.56 0.88
C ALA A 16 -12.78 5.02 -0.54
N THR A 17 -11.87 5.97 -0.65
CA THR A 17 -11.30 6.39 -1.93
C THR A 17 -9.79 6.40 -1.86
N VAL A 18 -9.13 6.19 -3.00
CA VAL A 18 -7.66 6.26 -3.12
C VAL A 18 -7.27 7.32 -4.13
N GLU A 19 -6.32 8.16 -3.75
CA GLU A 19 -5.69 9.17 -4.61
C GLU A 19 -4.18 8.93 -4.66
N ARG A 20 -3.59 8.95 -5.85
CA ARG A 20 -2.13 8.97 -5.99
C ARG A 20 -1.62 10.40 -5.91
N LEU A 21 -0.93 10.73 -4.82
CA LEU A 21 -0.38 12.07 -4.60
C LEU A 21 0.92 12.30 -5.39
N SER A 22 1.80 11.30 -5.40
CA SER A 22 3.09 11.35 -6.09
C SER A 22 3.66 9.94 -6.26
N LYS A 23 4.87 9.83 -6.83
CA LYS A 23 5.55 8.53 -7.02
C LYS A 23 5.66 7.79 -5.67
N GLY A 24 5.06 6.60 -5.62
CA GLY A 24 5.07 5.74 -4.45
C GLY A 24 4.33 6.33 -3.25
N THR A 25 3.47 7.33 -3.42
CA THR A 25 2.69 7.92 -2.33
C THR A 25 1.21 7.98 -2.69
N TYR A 26 0.40 7.33 -1.87
CA TYR A 26 -1.04 7.18 -2.04
C TYR A 26 -1.75 7.69 -0.78
N LEU A 27 -2.93 8.27 -0.96
CA LEU A 27 -3.79 8.73 0.11
C LEU A 27 -5.11 7.99 0.05
N ILE A 28 -5.47 7.35 1.16
CA ILE A 28 -6.76 6.69 1.34
C ILE A 28 -7.62 7.59 2.22
N THR A 29 -8.79 8.00 1.73
CA THR A 29 -9.73 8.86 2.48
C THR A 29 -11.11 8.19 2.57
N GLY A 30 -12.02 8.78 3.36
CA GLY A 30 -13.34 8.18 3.62
C GLY A 30 -13.28 7.00 4.58
N VAL A 31 -12.17 6.89 5.33
CA VAL A 31 -11.88 5.80 6.28
C VAL A 31 -11.57 6.38 7.66
N GLY A 32 -11.78 5.60 8.71
CA GLY A 32 -11.49 5.94 10.10
C GLY A 32 -10.16 5.37 10.60
N GLY A 33 -9.31 4.89 9.68
CA GLY A 33 -8.07 4.16 9.97
C GLY A 33 -8.11 2.72 9.47
N PHE A 34 -7.19 1.89 9.98
CA PHE A 34 -7.14 0.46 9.67
C PHE A 34 -8.27 -0.30 10.36
N ASN A 35 -8.64 -1.47 9.81
CA ASN A 35 -9.70 -2.31 10.38
C ASN A 35 -9.30 -2.98 11.73
N ASN A 36 -8.02 -2.92 12.10
CA ASN A 36 -7.50 -3.44 13.36
C ASN A 36 -6.41 -2.50 13.91
N ASP A 37 -6.05 -2.66 15.18
CA ASP A 37 -5.00 -1.87 15.84
C ASP A 37 -3.58 -2.13 15.29
N SER A 38 -3.42 -2.95 14.24
CA SER A 38 -2.12 -3.38 13.70
C SER A 38 -2.08 -3.24 12.18
N ALA A 39 -1.42 -2.18 11.71
CA ALA A 39 -1.20 -1.97 10.28
C ALA A 39 -0.50 -3.14 9.56
N LEU A 40 0.29 -3.95 10.28
CA LEU A 40 0.95 -5.15 9.77
C LEU A 40 -0.02 -6.21 9.25
N ASP A 41 -1.19 -6.33 9.88
CA ASP A 41 -2.22 -7.30 9.49
C ASP A 41 -3.25 -6.70 8.51
N SER A 42 -3.20 -5.39 8.34
CA SER A 42 -4.12 -4.64 7.48
C SER A 42 -3.54 -4.29 6.11
N ILE A 43 -2.23 -4.40 5.90
CA ILE A 43 -1.57 -4.09 4.63
C ILE A 43 -0.94 -5.36 4.04
N GLU A 44 -1.33 -5.69 2.81
CA GLU A 44 -0.71 -6.77 2.05
C GLU A 44 0.03 -6.22 0.82
N ALA A 45 1.36 -6.36 0.83
CA ALA A 45 2.23 -5.95 -0.26
C ALA A 45 2.32 -7.04 -1.35
N PRO A 46 2.49 -6.67 -2.63
CA PRO A 46 2.56 -7.65 -3.71
C PRO A 46 3.80 -8.53 -3.59
N LEU A 47 3.57 -9.85 -3.69
CA LEU A 47 4.61 -10.86 -3.64
C LEU A 47 5.07 -11.28 -5.04
N CYS A 48 6.36 -11.53 -5.20
CA CYS A 48 6.94 -12.17 -6.37
C CYS A 48 6.68 -13.69 -6.36
N GLN A 49 6.96 -14.39 -7.47
CA GLN A 49 6.77 -15.85 -7.58
C GLN A 49 7.53 -16.65 -6.51
N ASN A 50 8.67 -16.12 -6.06
CA ASN A 50 9.48 -16.69 -4.97
C ASN A 50 8.94 -16.35 -3.56
N LYS A 51 7.74 -15.77 -3.46
CA LYS A 51 7.07 -15.30 -2.22
C LYS A 51 7.80 -14.16 -1.49
N LEU A 52 8.79 -13.53 -2.11
CA LEU A 52 9.43 -12.36 -1.56
C LEU A 52 8.61 -11.10 -1.90
N PRO A 53 8.40 -10.17 -0.94
CA PRO A 53 7.73 -8.91 -1.22
C PRO A 53 8.52 -8.06 -2.21
N LEU A 54 7.82 -7.49 -3.20
CA LEU A 54 8.43 -6.67 -4.24
C LEU A 54 8.73 -5.24 -3.80
N ILE A 55 8.05 -4.77 -2.76
CA ILE A 55 8.15 -3.41 -2.24
C ILE A 55 8.08 -3.43 -0.71
N TRP A 56 8.67 -2.42 -0.08
CA TRP A 56 8.35 -2.04 1.29
C TRP A 56 7.09 -1.17 1.30
N VAL A 57 6.33 -1.25 2.38
CA VAL A 57 5.17 -0.38 2.59
C VAL A 57 5.32 0.28 3.95
N ASN A 58 5.26 1.60 3.96
CA ASN A 58 5.13 2.42 5.15
C ASN A 58 3.78 3.14 5.13
N HIS A 59 3.31 3.60 6.28
CA HIS A 59 2.04 4.31 6.37
C HIS A 59 2.05 5.35 7.49
N GLU A 60 1.14 6.31 7.38
CA GLU A 60 0.87 7.33 8.38
C GLU A 60 -0.64 7.52 8.45
N ILE A 61 -1.21 7.44 9.65
CA ILE A 61 -2.63 7.73 9.89
C ILE A 61 -2.74 9.21 10.21
N LEU A 62 -3.52 9.93 9.39
CA LEU A 62 -3.79 11.35 9.55
C LEU A 62 -4.85 11.59 10.62
N PRO A 63 -4.93 12.80 11.21
CA PRO A 63 -5.86 13.10 12.30
C PRO A 63 -7.35 12.93 11.96
N ASP A 64 -7.70 12.97 10.67
CA ASP A 64 -9.05 12.75 10.15
C ASP A 64 -9.38 11.27 9.93
N GLY A 65 -8.44 10.36 10.19
CA GLY A 65 -8.54 8.92 9.95
C GLY A 65 -8.04 8.49 8.58
N SER A 66 -7.73 9.42 7.67
CA SER A 66 -7.17 9.12 6.36
C SER A 66 -5.80 8.44 6.50
N ILE A 67 -5.45 7.57 5.54
CA ILE A 67 -4.22 6.80 5.58
C ILE A 67 -3.34 7.22 4.43
N LYS A 68 -2.18 7.80 4.73
CA LYS A 68 -1.13 8.04 3.76
C LYS A 68 -0.25 6.80 3.69
N LEU A 69 -0.14 6.20 2.51
CA LEU A 69 0.62 4.98 2.27
C LEU A 69 1.78 5.28 1.32
N MET A 70 2.99 4.86 1.71
CA MET A 70 4.21 5.07 0.95
C MET A 70 4.83 3.72 0.59
N THR A 71 5.21 3.56 -0.67
CA THR A 71 5.81 2.34 -1.19
C THR A 71 7.25 2.58 -1.61
N TYR A 72 8.13 1.65 -1.25
CA TYR A 72 9.56 1.77 -1.53
C TYR A 72 10.09 0.53 -2.22
N HIS A 73 11.12 0.69 -3.03
CA HIS A 73 11.81 -0.40 -3.68
C HIS A 73 12.42 -1.32 -2.64
N ARG A 74 12.25 -2.63 -2.83
CA ARG A 74 12.78 -3.64 -1.92
C ARG A 74 13.71 -4.58 -2.65
N GLU A 75 14.97 -4.62 -2.23
CA GLU A 75 15.94 -5.60 -2.68
C GLU A 75 16.11 -6.73 -1.67
N HIS A 76 16.47 -7.92 -2.15
CA HIS A 76 16.75 -9.09 -1.32
C HIS A 76 18.18 -9.55 -1.58
N SER A 77 19.15 -9.09 -0.78
CA SER A 77 20.57 -9.34 -1.01
C SER A 77 21.00 -10.80 -0.71
N ASP A 78 20.18 -11.51 0.06
CA ASP A 78 20.36 -12.88 0.54
C ASP A 78 19.95 -13.96 -0.48
N VAL A 79 19.37 -13.57 -1.62
CA VAL A 79 18.98 -14.50 -2.69
C VAL A 79 19.85 -14.37 -3.95
N PRO A 80 19.79 -15.33 -4.89
CA PRO A 80 20.54 -15.26 -6.15
C PRO A 80 20.26 -13.97 -6.93
N VAL A 81 21.25 -13.46 -7.68
CA VAL A 81 21.19 -12.16 -8.38
C VAL A 81 19.90 -11.95 -9.18
N PHE A 82 19.45 -12.97 -9.91
CA PHE A 82 18.22 -12.91 -10.71
C PHE A 82 16.92 -12.78 -9.89
N ALA A 83 16.97 -13.12 -8.60
CA ALA A 83 15.84 -13.11 -7.67
C ALA A 83 15.88 -11.93 -6.67
N ARG A 84 16.93 -11.11 -6.70
CA ARG A 84 17.14 -10.00 -5.75
C ARG A 84 16.19 -8.83 -5.90
N ASN A 85 15.40 -8.81 -6.98
CA ASN A 85 14.54 -7.69 -7.36
C ASN A 85 15.31 -6.40 -7.64
N ILE A 86 16.58 -6.47 -8.08
CA ILE A 86 17.36 -5.29 -8.47
C ILE A 86 16.74 -4.64 -9.70
N ARG A 87 16.51 -3.32 -9.64
CA ARG A 87 15.95 -2.52 -10.75
C ARG A 87 16.88 -1.36 -11.10
N GLU A 88 17.21 -1.23 -12.37
CA GLU A 88 18.09 -0.13 -12.82
C GLU A 88 17.47 1.23 -12.49
N GLY A 89 18.29 2.14 -11.95
CA GLY A 89 17.85 3.48 -11.52
C GLY A 89 17.12 3.52 -10.17
N HIS A 90 17.12 2.42 -9.41
CA HIS A 90 16.54 2.32 -8.09
C HIS A 90 17.49 1.59 -7.13
N THR A 91 17.45 2.00 -5.87
CA THR A 91 18.12 1.35 -4.73
C THR A 91 17.09 0.95 -3.68
N ASP A 92 17.42 -0.05 -2.87
CA ASP A 92 16.60 -0.45 -1.72
C ASP A 92 16.23 0.76 -0.84
N GLY A 93 14.94 0.93 -0.59
CA GLY A 93 14.40 2.07 0.13
C GLY A 93 14.02 3.29 -0.73
N ASP A 94 14.21 3.27 -2.05
CA ASP A 94 13.76 4.37 -2.92
C ASP A 94 12.25 4.39 -3.10
N LEU A 95 11.63 5.58 -3.09
CA LEU A 95 10.20 5.73 -3.41
C LEU A 95 9.91 5.22 -4.83
N ILE A 96 8.98 4.29 -4.92
CA ILE A 96 8.54 3.68 -6.18
C ILE A 96 7.06 3.40 -6.14
N ASP A 97 6.37 3.58 -7.27
CA ASP A 97 4.98 3.17 -7.41
C ASP A 97 4.84 1.64 -7.29
N ILE A 98 3.63 1.19 -6.97
CA ILE A 98 3.28 -0.24 -6.99
C ILE A 98 3.65 -0.81 -8.38
N PRO A 99 4.30 -1.99 -8.47
CA PRO A 99 4.65 -2.58 -9.75
C PRO A 99 3.44 -2.79 -10.66
N GLU A 100 3.59 -2.58 -11.96
CA GLU A 100 2.51 -2.79 -12.93
C GLU A 100 1.93 -4.21 -12.86
N GLY A 101 0.60 -4.32 -12.99
CA GLY A 101 -0.11 -5.59 -12.86
C GLY A 101 -0.15 -6.15 -11.43
N ARG A 102 0.30 -5.39 -10.44
CA ARG A 102 0.22 -5.73 -9.02
C ARG A 102 -0.62 -4.70 -8.27
N PHE A 103 -1.08 -5.07 -7.10
CA PHE A 103 -1.85 -4.21 -6.20
C PHE A 103 -1.35 -4.34 -4.77
N VAL A 104 -1.62 -3.31 -3.97
CA VAL A 104 -1.54 -3.36 -2.51
C VAL A 104 -2.96 -3.47 -1.97
N SER A 105 -3.18 -4.44 -1.09
CA SER A 105 -4.45 -4.59 -0.37
C SER A 105 -4.36 -3.86 0.96
N VAL A 106 -5.40 -3.08 1.29
CA VAL A 106 -5.49 -2.37 2.57
C VAL A 106 -6.85 -2.62 3.18
N ARG A 107 -6.87 -3.11 4.42
CA ARG A 107 -8.08 -3.31 5.21
C ARG A 107 -8.32 -2.08 6.06
N VAL A 108 -9.44 -1.42 5.82
CA VAL A 108 -9.78 -0.14 6.44
C VAL A 108 -11.07 -0.27 7.24
N GLN A 109 -11.23 0.58 8.24
CA GLN A 109 -12.50 0.77 8.93
C GLN A 109 -13.25 1.94 8.28
N ILE A 110 -14.51 1.75 7.90
CA ILE A 110 -15.36 2.86 7.48
C ILE A 110 -15.91 3.56 8.74
N PRO A 111 -15.79 4.89 8.85
CA PRO A 111 -16.31 5.62 10.00
C PRO A 111 -17.83 5.46 10.02
N SER A 112 -18.37 4.93 11.12
CA SER A 112 -19.82 4.85 11.32
C SER A 112 -20.39 6.26 11.18
N ALA A 113 -21.37 6.46 10.29
CA ALA A 113 -22.11 7.71 10.24
C ALA A 113 -22.57 8.00 11.67
N LYS A 114 -22.13 9.13 12.24
CA LYS A 114 -22.67 9.59 13.52
C LYS A 114 -24.18 9.65 13.35
N GLY A 115 -24.88 8.73 13.99
CA GLY A 115 -26.34 8.80 14.12
C GLY A 115 -26.66 10.19 14.65
N GLY A 116 -27.49 10.91 13.89
CA GLY A 116 -28.06 12.20 14.32
C GLY A 116 -29.01 12.03 15.49
#